data_AF-A0A9W7CHH8-F1
#
_entry.id   AF-A0A9W7CHH8-F1
#
_cell.length_a   1.000
_cell.length_b   1.000
_cell.length_c   1.000
_cell.angle_alpha   90.00
_cell.angle_beta   90.00
_cell.angle_gamma   90.00
#
_symmetry.space_group_name_H-M   'P 1'
#
loop_
_entity.id
_entity.type
_entity.pdbx_description
1 polymer ?
#
loop_
_entity_poly.entity_id
_entity_poly.type
_entity_poly.pdbx_seq_one_letter_code
_entity_poly.pdbx_strand_id
1 'polypeptide(L)'
;MYRPHNTHRSNQQNPPPLSSDSLQAFFSKLDKSKVVPKEATYKCSDVPVTYALELPIPISLKGSTIRYSFTTVEGDVSFGVFMRKPDDTAQGTTADNGEEAEEEELQPLTRVDSHESPVSGSFLVTEAPSVAVIVWDNNYSWFRSKTISYSVTIKPPSQDIVQAKYISTCNTSLSNASIDHRSAESRLSKLIATRSQLKKDVERLKAELASAMSSLASSEKEEIYLNERMTFRKKQMEGLEKRLSEAEKKN
;
A
#
# COMPACT_ATOMS: atom_id res chain seq x y z
N MET A 1 -3.55 -16.25 46.87
CA MET A 1 -2.62 -16.06 45.73
C MET A 1 -3.32 -15.21 44.68
N TYR A 2 -3.07 -13.90 44.69
CA TYR A 2 -3.62 -12.96 43.71
C TYR A 2 -2.59 -12.83 42.57
N ARG A 3 -2.95 -13.26 41.35
CA ARG A 3 -2.11 -13.05 40.15
C ARG A 3 -2.47 -11.67 39.56
N PRO A 4 -1.50 -10.78 39.28
CA PRO A 4 -1.78 -9.56 38.54
C PRO A 4 -2.02 -9.89 37.06
N HIS A 5 -3.10 -9.34 36.50
CA HIS A 5 -3.34 -9.33 35.07
C HIS A 5 -2.31 -8.43 34.38
N ASN A 6 -1.35 -9.06 33.72
CA ASN A 6 -0.41 -8.41 32.83
C ASN A 6 -1.16 -7.98 31.56
N THR A 7 -1.54 -6.71 31.47
CA THR A 7 -2.10 -6.14 30.25
C THR A 7 -0.93 -5.74 29.34
N HIS A 8 -0.53 -6.66 28.47
CA HIS A 8 0.25 -6.31 27.29
C HIS A 8 -0.59 -5.38 26.41
N ARG A 9 -0.42 -4.07 26.59
CA ARG A 9 -0.75 -3.10 25.54
C ARG A 9 0.20 -3.37 24.38
N SER A 10 -0.34 -3.98 23.34
CA SER A 10 0.31 -4.05 22.03
C SER A 10 0.74 -2.63 21.65
N ASN A 11 2.03 -2.48 21.44
CA ASN A 11 2.63 -1.25 20.97
C ASN A 11 2.28 -1.12 19.48
N GLN A 12 1.03 -0.75 19.16
CA GLN A 12 0.64 -0.32 17.83
C GLN A 12 1.35 1.00 17.57
N GLN A 13 2.55 0.91 16.99
CA GLN A 13 3.22 2.07 16.40
C GLN A 13 2.25 2.66 15.38
N ASN A 14 1.81 3.90 15.63
CA ASN A 14 1.03 4.65 14.66
C ASN A 14 1.88 4.78 13.38
N PRO A 15 1.28 4.62 12.18
CA PRO A 15 1.99 4.86 10.95
C PRO A 15 2.58 6.28 10.96
N PRO A 16 3.79 6.46 10.39
CA PRO A 16 4.45 7.76 10.36
C PRO A 16 3.55 8.79 9.64
N PRO A 17 3.64 10.07 10.03
CA PRO A 17 2.89 11.12 9.35
C PRO A 17 3.28 11.16 7.86
N LEU A 18 2.27 11.23 6.98
CA LEU A 18 2.45 11.38 5.54
C LEU A 18 3.22 12.69 5.26
N SER A 19 4.32 12.58 4.51
CA SER A 19 5.19 13.71 4.17
C SER A 19 4.64 14.55 3.02
N SER A 20 5.13 15.79 2.86
CA SER A 20 4.81 16.64 1.69
C SER A 20 5.12 15.94 0.36
N ASP A 21 6.20 15.15 0.31
CA ASP A 21 6.60 14.40 -0.89
C ASP A 21 5.58 13.33 -1.27
N SER A 22 4.95 12.69 -0.26
CA SER A 22 3.89 11.70 -0.50
C SER A 22 2.63 12.33 -1.11
N LEU A 23 2.30 13.57 -0.73
CA LEU A 23 1.17 14.32 -1.30
C LEU A 23 1.46 14.71 -2.75
N GLN A 24 2.66 15.20 -3.03
CA GLN A 24 3.06 15.56 -4.39
C GLN A 24 3.05 14.34 -5.32
N ALA A 25 3.53 13.19 -4.83
CA ALA A 25 3.47 11.92 -5.57
C ALA A 25 2.01 11.50 -5.84
N PHE A 26 1.11 11.65 -4.87
CA PHE A 26 -0.31 11.37 -5.05
C PHE A 26 -0.95 12.25 -6.13
N PHE A 27 -0.80 13.58 -6.04
CA PHE A 27 -1.40 14.50 -7.02
C PHE A 27 -0.79 14.32 -8.41
N SER A 28 0.52 14.13 -8.52
CA SER A 28 1.16 13.87 -9.82
C SER A 28 0.63 12.60 -10.49
N LYS A 29 0.33 11.54 -9.72
CA LYS A 29 -0.29 10.32 -10.25
C LYS A 29 -1.72 10.58 -10.73
N LEU A 30 -2.48 11.38 -9.97
CA LEU A 30 -3.84 11.77 -10.32
C LEU A 30 -3.86 12.59 -11.63
N ASP A 31 -2.99 13.60 -11.73
CA ASP A 31 -2.96 14.52 -12.87
C ASP A 31 -2.48 13.85 -14.16
N LYS A 32 -1.54 12.91 -14.07
CA LYS A 32 -1.13 12.08 -15.22
C LYS A 32 -2.31 11.36 -15.87
N SER A 33 -3.33 10.98 -15.10
CA SER A 33 -4.51 10.29 -15.63
C SER A 33 -5.44 11.19 -16.46
N LYS A 34 -5.27 12.51 -16.42
CA LYS A 34 -6.03 13.49 -17.20
C LYS A 34 -5.51 13.65 -18.62
N VAL A 35 -4.24 13.33 -18.86
CA VAL A 35 -3.59 13.57 -20.15
C VAL A 35 -3.99 12.48 -21.14
N VAL A 36 -4.63 12.89 -22.24
CA VAL A 36 -4.94 12.00 -23.37
C VAL A 36 -3.77 12.09 -24.37
N PRO A 37 -3.10 10.97 -24.69
CA PRO A 37 -2.13 10.92 -25.77
C PRO A 37 -2.78 11.33 -27.11
N LYS A 38 -1.96 11.76 -28.07
CA LYS A 38 -2.45 11.92 -29.44
C LYS A 38 -2.60 10.56 -30.11
N GLU A 39 -3.50 10.49 -31.09
CA GLU A 39 -3.58 9.33 -31.99
C GLU A 39 -2.23 9.08 -32.65
N ALA A 40 -1.80 7.82 -32.69
CA ALA A 40 -0.51 7.41 -33.24
C ALA A 40 -0.73 6.43 -34.39
N THR A 41 -0.02 6.63 -35.51
CA THR A 41 -0.10 5.77 -36.69
C THR A 41 1.28 5.24 -37.06
N TYR A 42 1.38 3.93 -37.17
CA TYR A 42 2.54 3.16 -37.58
C TYR A 42 2.24 2.62 -38.97
N LYS A 43 2.95 3.12 -39.98
CA LYS A 43 2.74 2.71 -41.37
C LYS A 43 4.07 2.43 -42.03
N CYS A 44 4.09 1.41 -42.88
CA CYS A 44 5.23 1.09 -43.70
C CYS A 44 4.74 0.45 -45.00
N SER A 45 5.50 0.65 -46.06
CA SER A 45 5.23 0.08 -47.38
C SER A 45 6.43 -0.75 -47.82
N ASP A 46 6.14 -1.77 -48.62
CA ASP A 46 7.15 -2.63 -49.25
C ASP A 46 8.11 -3.31 -48.26
N VAL A 47 7.60 -3.76 -47.12
CA VAL A 47 8.39 -4.46 -46.09
C VAL A 47 8.51 -5.94 -46.43
N PRO A 48 9.72 -6.47 -46.66
CA PRO A 48 9.91 -7.90 -46.88
C PRO A 48 9.78 -8.67 -45.56
N VAL A 49 8.92 -9.67 -45.55
CA VAL A 49 8.74 -10.66 -44.48
C VAL A 49 9.27 -11.99 -44.99
N THR A 50 10.49 -12.34 -44.58
CA THR A 50 11.10 -13.64 -44.94
C THR A 50 10.63 -14.74 -44.00
N TYR A 51 10.65 -14.49 -42.69
CA TYR A 51 10.27 -15.46 -41.65
C TYR A 51 9.10 -14.94 -40.82
N ALA A 52 9.30 -13.87 -40.06
CA ALA A 52 8.24 -13.17 -39.33
C ALA A 52 8.60 -11.69 -39.18
N LEU A 53 7.57 -10.85 -39.03
CA LEU A 53 7.67 -9.46 -38.64
C LEU A 53 6.75 -9.23 -37.46
N GLU A 54 7.32 -8.77 -36.34
CA GLU A 54 6.57 -8.31 -35.18
C GLU A 54 6.64 -6.79 -35.06
N LEU A 55 5.49 -6.17 -34.82
CA LEU A 55 5.36 -4.75 -34.54
C LEU A 55 4.82 -4.57 -33.12
N PRO A 56 5.69 -4.40 -32.10
CA PRO A 56 5.27 -4.09 -30.74
C PRO A 56 4.90 -2.61 -30.62
N ILE A 57 3.70 -2.33 -30.10
CA ILE A 57 3.16 -0.99 -29.92
C ILE A 57 2.71 -0.81 -28.46
N PRO A 58 3.34 0.09 -27.69
CA PRO A 58 2.94 0.34 -26.31
C PRO A 58 1.60 1.11 -26.27
N ILE A 59 0.69 0.65 -25.40
CA ILE A 59 -0.63 1.25 -25.19
C ILE A 59 -0.75 1.68 -23.73
N SER A 60 -0.89 2.98 -23.51
CA SER A 60 -0.91 3.54 -22.16
C SER A 60 -2.32 3.62 -21.55
N LEU A 61 -3.37 3.64 -22.36
CA LEU A 61 -4.74 3.89 -21.89
C LEU A 61 -5.71 2.76 -22.26
N LYS A 62 -6.42 2.26 -21.24
CA LYS A 62 -7.57 1.36 -21.40
C LYS A 62 -8.68 2.09 -22.15
N GLY A 63 -9.39 1.36 -23.01
CA GLY A 63 -10.42 1.89 -23.91
C GLY A 63 -9.86 2.54 -25.17
N SER A 64 -8.55 2.45 -25.42
CA SER A 64 -7.99 2.80 -26.73
C SER A 64 -8.46 1.80 -27.79
N THR A 65 -8.52 2.23 -29.04
CA THR A 65 -8.85 1.37 -30.18
C THR A 65 -7.63 1.18 -31.07
N ILE A 66 -7.26 -0.07 -31.31
CA ILE A 66 -6.28 -0.44 -32.33
C ILE A 66 -7.05 -0.61 -33.63
N ARG A 67 -6.61 0.03 -34.71
CA ARG A 67 -7.10 -0.22 -36.08
C ARG A 67 -5.94 -0.64 -36.94
N TYR A 68 -6.09 -1.69 -37.72
CA TYR A 68 -5.05 -2.13 -38.64
C TYR A 68 -5.62 -2.31 -40.04
N SER A 69 -4.76 -2.13 -41.03
CA SER A 69 -5.00 -2.55 -42.40
C SER A 69 -3.68 -2.93 -43.04
N PHE A 70 -3.65 -4.00 -43.82
CA PHE A 70 -2.46 -4.38 -44.59
C PHE A 70 -2.82 -5.13 -45.88
N THR A 71 -1.84 -5.18 -46.77
CA THR A 71 -1.87 -5.92 -48.05
C THR A 71 -0.54 -6.62 -48.26
N THR A 72 -0.55 -7.72 -49.01
CA THR A 72 0.65 -8.35 -49.56
C THR A 72 0.72 -8.12 -51.06
N VAL A 73 1.93 -7.99 -51.61
CA VAL A 73 2.12 -7.85 -53.07
C VAL A 73 1.77 -9.16 -53.78
N GLU A 74 2.22 -10.29 -53.25
CA GLU A 74 1.95 -11.62 -53.79
C GLU A 74 1.84 -12.64 -52.67
N GLY A 75 0.90 -13.57 -52.80
CA GLY A 75 0.69 -14.66 -51.86
C GLY A 75 0.09 -14.23 -50.52
N ASP A 76 -0.28 -15.24 -49.76
CA ASP A 76 -0.86 -15.08 -48.43
C ASP A 76 0.22 -14.90 -47.36
N VAL A 77 -0.20 -14.47 -46.17
CA VAL A 77 0.65 -14.33 -44.98
C VAL A 77 -0.15 -14.76 -43.76
N SER A 78 0.49 -15.37 -42.77
CA SER A 78 -0.17 -15.62 -41.48
C SER A 78 -0.20 -14.31 -40.68
N PHE A 79 -1.35 -13.95 -40.14
CA PHE A 79 -1.54 -12.70 -39.41
C PHE A 79 -2.19 -12.94 -38.05
N GLY A 80 -1.67 -12.27 -37.01
CA GLY A 80 -2.17 -12.35 -35.64
C GLY A 80 -1.96 -11.05 -34.87
N VAL A 81 -2.72 -10.89 -33.79
CA VAL A 81 -2.63 -9.73 -32.88
C VAL A 81 -2.71 -10.23 -31.44
N PHE A 82 -1.70 -9.88 -30.65
CA PHE A 82 -1.54 -10.32 -29.27
C PHE A 82 -1.38 -9.11 -28.35
N MET A 83 -1.76 -9.26 -27.08
CA MET A 83 -1.57 -8.28 -26.02
C MET A 83 -0.68 -8.87 -24.92
N ARG A 84 0.35 -8.12 -24.54
CA ARG A 84 1.32 -8.50 -23.50
C ARG A 84 1.37 -7.45 -22.39
N LYS A 85 1.79 -7.84 -21.18
CA LYS A 85 2.11 -6.88 -20.12
C LYS A 85 3.40 -6.11 -20.46
N PRO A 86 3.59 -4.86 -20.01
CA PRO A 86 4.77 -4.06 -20.35
C PRO A 86 6.10 -4.66 -19.90
N ASP A 87 6.07 -5.50 -18.86
CA ASP A 87 7.25 -6.13 -18.28
C ASP A 87 7.64 -7.45 -18.99
N ASP A 88 6.77 -7.97 -19.88
CA ASP A 88 7.02 -9.17 -20.69
C ASP A 88 7.75 -8.79 -21.98
N THR A 89 9.00 -8.33 -21.86
CA THR A 89 9.83 -7.98 -23.02
C THR A 89 10.71 -9.16 -23.45
N ALA A 90 10.14 -10.10 -24.21
CA ALA A 90 10.76 -10.85 -25.31
C ALA A 90 10.08 -12.22 -25.50
N GLN A 91 9.98 -12.63 -26.76
CA GLN A 91 9.69 -14.00 -27.15
C GLN A 91 10.76 -14.93 -26.56
N GLY A 92 10.39 -15.73 -25.55
CA GLY A 92 11.24 -16.80 -25.02
C GLY A 92 12.03 -16.50 -23.73
N THR A 93 11.76 -15.42 -22.99
CA THR A 93 12.25 -15.29 -21.61
C THR A 93 11.16 -15.70 -20.63
N THR A 94 11.35 -16.85 -19.98
CA THR A 94 10.67 -17.18 -18.72
C THR A 94 10.75 -15.97 -17.80
N ALA A 95 9.62 -15.52 -17.28
CA ALA A 95 9.63 -14.59 -16.14
C ALA A 95 10.56 -15.17 -15.05
N ASP A 96 11.19 -14.33 -14.22
CA ASP A 96 12.11 -14.74 -13.14
C ASP A 96 11.51 -15.79 -12.16
N ASN A 97 10.20 -16.09 -12.28
CA ASN A 97 9.46 -17.08 -11.50
C ASN A 97 9.08 -18.36 -12.27
N GLY A 98 9.50 -18.54 -13.53
CA GLY A 98 9.20 -19.73 -14.34
C GLY A 98 7.75 -19.82 -14.86
N GLU A 99 6.97 -18.75 -14.76
CA GLU A 99 5.62 -18.65 -15.33
C GLU A 99 5.72 -18.18 -16.80
N GLU A 100 4.98 -18.85 -17.70
CA GLU A 100 4.87 -18.47 -19.11
C GLU A 100 4.25 -17.08 -19.23
N ALA A 101 4.77 -16.23 -20.12
CA ALA A 101 4.20 -14.91 -20.36
C ALA A 101 2.72 -15.06 -20.77
N GLU A 102 1.81 -14.50 -19.99
CA GLU A 102 0.37 -14.52 -20.26
C GLU A 102 0.08 -13.58 -21.45
N GLU A 103 0.07 -14.12 -22.67
CA GLU A 103 -0.34 -13.38 -23.87
C GLU A 103 -1.86 -13.52 -24.09
N GLU A 104 -2.58 -12.39 -24.12
CA GLU A 104 -3.98 -12.38 -24.54
C GLU A 104 -4.05 -12.32 -26.07
N GLU A 105 -4.62 -13.35 -26.68
CA GLU A 105 -4.81 -13.42 -28.12
C GLU A 105 -6.07 -12.66 -28.54
N LEU A 106 -5.90 -11.54 -29.24
CA LEU A 106 -7.03 -10.78 -29.81
C LEU A 106 -7.41 -11.27 -31.20
N GLN A 107 -6.42 -11.73 -31.97
CA GLN A 107 -6.60 -12.34 -33.28
C GLN A 107 -5.65 -13.54 -33.41
N PRO A 108 -6.17 -14.77 -33.59
CA PRO A 108 -5.34 -15.95 -33.81
C PRO A 108 -4.46 -15.79 -35.05
N LEU A 109 -3.24 -16.30 -34.96
CA LEU A 109 -2.31 -16.37 -36.08
C LEU A 109 -2.88 -17.29 -37.16
N THR A 110 -3.43 -16.71 -38.22
CA THR A 110 -4.13 -17.43 -39.28
C THR A 110 -3.71 -16.94 -40.66
N ARG A 111 -3.68 -17.84 -41.65
CA ARG A 111 -3.34 -17.50 -43.04
C ARG A 111 -4.45 -16.65 -43.65
N VAL A 112 -4.08 -15.52 -44.25
CA VAL A 112 -5.01 -14.61 -44.90
C VAL A 112 -4.52 -14.20 -46.28
N ASP A 113 -5.44 -14.16 -47.25
CA ASP A 113 -5.19 -13.81 -48.65
C ASP A 113 -5.15 -12.29 -48.86
N SER A 114 -4.26 -11.59 -48.14
CA SER A 114 -4.15 -10.12 -48.19
C SER A 114 -3.65 -9.54 -49.52
N HIS A 115 -3.35 -10.40 -50.49
CA HIS A 115 -2.98 -10.05 -51.85
C HIS A 115 -4.20 -9.92 -52.76
N GLU A 116 -5.30 -10.61 -52.44
CA GLU A 116 -6.56 -10.51 -53.18
C GLU A 116 -7.38 -9.30 -52.71
N SER A 117 -7.39 -9.05 -51.40
CA SER A 117 -8.06 -7.89 -50.82
C SER A 117 -7.37 -7.41 -49.54
N PRO A 118 -7.35 -6.08 -49.25
CA PRO A 118 -6.79 -5.58 -48.02
C PRO A 118 -7.48 -6.17 -46.78
N VAL A 119 -6.68 -6.73 -45.88
CA VAL A 119 -7.17 -7.20 -44.59
C VAL A 119 -7.19 -6.01 -43.65
N SER A 120 -8.29 -5.81 -42.92
CA SER A 120 -8.42 -4.73 -41.95
C SER A 120 -9.32 -5.13 -40.79
N GLY A 121 -9.10 -4.48 -39.64
CA GLY A 121 -9.88 -4.75 -38.44
C GLY A 121 -9.63 -3.74 -37.34
N SER A 122 -10.36 -3.90 -36.24
CA SER A 122 -10.21 -3.05 -35.07
C SER A 122 -10.49 -3.78 -33.77
N PHE A 123 -9.73 -3.46 -32.73
CA PHE A 123 -9.88 -4.04 -31.39
C PHE A 123 -9.97 -2.95 -30.32
N LEU A 124 -10.81 -3.17 -29.32
CA LEU A 124 -10.90 -2.33 -28.14
C LEU A 124 -9.96 -2.86 -27.06
N VAL A 125 -9.09 -2.00 -26.55
CA VAL A 125 -8.13 -2.36 -25.51
C VAL A 125 -8.84 -2.39 -24.16
N THR A 126 -8.95 -3.58 -23.58
CA THR A 126 -9.60 -3.84 -22.28
C THR A 126 -8.64 -3.65 -21.10
N GLU A 127 -7.34 -3.82 -21.32
CA GLU A 127 -6.30 -3.74 -20.28
C GLU A 127 -5.14 -2.81 -20.69
N ALA A 128 -4.69 -1.97 -19.73
CA ALA A 128 -3.57 -1.07 -19.92
C ALA A 128 -2.94 -0.69 -18.56
N PRO A 129 -1.64 -0.39 -18.48
CA PRO A 129 -0.68 -0.33 -19.58
C PRO A 129 -0.36 -1.73 -20.16
N SER A 130 -0.19 -1.81 -21.47
CA SER A 130 0.03 -3.07 -22.20
C SER A 130 0.79 -2.83 -23.52
N VAL A 131 1.23 -3.89 -24.18
CA VAL A 131 1.90 -3.84 -25.50
C VAL A 131 1.08 -4.67 -26.48
N ALA A 132 0.59 -4.05 -27.54
CA ALA A 132 0.00 -4.77 -28.67
C ALA A 132 1.10 -5.24 -29.62
N VAL A 133 1.08 -6.51 -29.97
CA VAL A 133 2.07 -7.12 -30.87
C VAL A 133 1.34 -7.60 -32.10
N ILE A 134 1.57 -6.90 -33.21
CA ILE A 134 1.02 -7.26 -34.51
C ILE A 134 2.04 -8.14 -35.22
N VAL A 135 1.63 -9.34 -35.61
CA VAL A 135 2.52 -10.36 -36.17
C VAL A 135 2.12 -10.70 -37.60
N TRP A 136 3.09 -10.63 -38.50
CA TRP A 136 3.02 -11.20 -39.84
C TRP A 136 4.03 -12.36 -39.92
N ASP A 137 3.55 -13.59 -40.03
CA ASP A 137 4.36 -14.81 -40.09
C ASP A 137 4.33 -15.41 -41.50
N ASN A 138 5.51 -15.76 -42.00
CA ASN A 138 5.76 -16.42 -43.29
C ASN A 138 6.60 -17.70 -43.11
N ASN A 139 6.65 -18.29 -41.92
CA ASN A 139 7.49 -19.47 -41.62
C ASN A 139 7.10 -20.71 -42.44
N TYR A 140 5.89 -20.74 -43.00
CA TYR A 140 5.44 -21.81 -43.90
C TYR A 140 5.93 -21.66 -45.35
N SER A 141 6.55 -20.53 -45.73
CA SER A 141 7.04 -20.27 -47.09
C SER A 141 8.57 -20.27 -47.13
N TRP A 142 9.13 -21.41 -47.50
CA TRP A 142 10.57 -21.72 -47.40
C TRP A 142 11.41 -21.04 -48.50
N PHE A 143 10.79 -20.62 -49.61
CA PHE A 143 11.48 -20.05 -50.78
C PHE A 143 10.99 -18.67 -51.24
N ARG A 144 9.92 -18.13 -50.66
CA ARG A 144 9.31 -16.86 -51.10
C ARG A 144 9.05 -15.93 -49.94
N SER A 145 9.80 -14.83 -49.87
CA SER A 145 9.45 -13.71 -49.00
C SER A 145 8.13 -13.08 -49.45
N LYS A 146 7.40 -12.50 -48.51
CA LYS A 146 6.20 -11.70 -48.79
C LYS A 146 6.54 -10.24 -48.63
N THR A 147 6.04 -9.40 -49.52
CA THR A 147 6.20 -7.94 -49.38
C THR A 147 4.89 -7.39 -48.85
N ILE A 148 4.91 -6.81 -47.64
CA ILE A 148 3.73 -6.27 -46.97
C ILE A 148 3.72 -4.74 -47.01
N SER A 149 2.53 -4.16 -47.11
CA SER A 149 2.27 -2.75 -46.81
C SER A 149 1.21 -2.68 -45.72
N TYR A 150 1.50 -2.01 -44.60
CA TYR A 150 0.61 -1.96 -43.45
C TYR A 150 0.40 -0.53 -42.91
N SER A 151 -0.71 -0.34 -42.21
CA SER A 151 -1.04 0.83 -41.43
C SER A 151 -1.78 0.42 -40.16
N VAL A 152 -1.17 0.65 -39.01
CA VAL A 152 -1.75 0.41 -37.68
C VAL A 152 -1.92 1.75 -36.97
N THR A 153 -3.10 2.03 -36.46
CA THR A 153 -3.45 3.28 -35.78
C THR A 153 -4.01 3.00 -34.40
N ILE A 154 -3.43 3.65 -33.39
CA ILE A 154 -3.89 3.61 -32.01
C ILE A 154 -4.63 4.91 -31.73
N LYS A 155 -5.95 4.79 -31.53
CA LYS A 155 -6.81 5.90 -31.14
C LYS A 155 -7.11 5.83 -29.64
N PRO A 156 -6.61 6.79 -28.83
CA PRO A 156 -6.95 6.88 -27.41
C PRO A 156 -8.46 7.08 -27.20
N PRO A 157 -8.99 6.76 -25.99
CA PRO A 157 -10.37 7.08 -25.64
C PRO A 157 -10.63 8.59 -25.76
N SER A 158 -11.88 8.98 -25.98
CA SER A 158 -12.22 10.40 -26.09
C SER A 158 -11.89 11.16 -24.80
N GLN A 159 -11.62 12.46 -24.96
CA GLN A 159 -11.32 13.34 -23.83
C GLN A 159 -12.43 13.34 -22.79
N ASP A 160 -13.70 13.24 -23.20
CA ASP A 160 -14.85 13.19 -22.29
C ASP A 160 -14.82 11.94 -21.40
N ILE A 161 -14.46 10.78 -21.96
CA ILE A 161 -14.36 9.52 -21.21
C ILE A 161 -13.21 9.61 -20.18
N VAL A 162 -12.06 10.13 -20.60
CA VAL A 162 -10.90 10.30 -19.70
C VAL A 162 -11.20 11.30 -18.59
N GLN A 163 -11.85 12.41 -18.92
CA GLN A 163 -12.25 13.43 -17.97
C GLN A 163 -13.31 12.90 -16.98
N ALA A 164 -14.32 12.17 -17.44
CA ALA A 164 -15.32 11.54 -16.57
C ALA A 164 -14.67 10.57 -15.57
N LYS A 165 -13.69 9.77 -16.03
CA LYS A 165 -12.92 8.86 -15.16
C LYS A 165 -12.06 9.61 -14.15
N TYR A 166 -11.39 10.68 -14.56
CA TYR A 166 -10.62 11.55 -13.67
C TYR A 166 -11.52 12.13 -12.57
N ILE A 167 -12.67 12.70 -12.94
CA ILE A 167 -13.63 13.28 -11.99
C ILE A 167 -14.15 12.21 -11.02
N SER A 168 -14.52 11.04 -11.53
CA SER A 168 -14.95 9.91 -10.68
C SER A 168 -13.88 9.52 -9.66
N THR A 169 -12.62 9.41 -10.11
CA THR A 169 -11.48 9.09 -9.24
C THR A 169 -11.26 10.18 -8.19
N CYS A 170 -11.32 11.46 -8.57
CA CYS A 170 -11.23 12.59 -7.64
C CYS A 170 -12.32 12.53 -6.58
N ASN A 171 -13.57 12.27 -6.97
CA ASN A 171 -14.70 12.19 -6.05
C ASN A 171 -14.52 11.03 -5.05
N THR A 172 -14.09 9.86 -5.51
CA THR A 172 -13.79 8.73 -4.63
C THR A 172 -12.66 9.06 -3.66
N SER A 173 -11.55 9.61 -4.15
CA SER A 173 -10.41 10.01 -3.29
C SER A 173 -10.81 11.08 -2.28
N LEU A 174 -11.60 12.07 -2.68
CA LEU A 174 -12.11 13.12 -1.79
C LEU A 174 -13.01 12.56 -0.70
N SER A 175 -13.93 11.66 -1.06
CA SER A 175 -14.80 10.97 -0.11
C SER A 175 -14.00 10.20 0.93
N ASN A 176 -13.03 9.39 0.48
CA ASN A 176 -12.18 8.60 1.36
C ASN A 176 -11.36 9.50 2.30
N ALA A 177 -10.70 10.54 1.77
CA ALA A 177 -9.94 11.50 2.57
C ALA A 177 -10.81 12.22 3.60
N SER A 178 -12.06 12.56 3.23
CA SER A 178 -13.01 13.20 4.15
C SER A 178 -13.44 12.27 5.29
N ILE A 179 -13.68 10.98 5.00
CA ILE A 179 -14.02 9.97 6.01
C ILE A 179 -12.86 9.78 6.98
N ASP A 180 -11.64 9.60 6.44
CA ASP A 180 -10.44 9.41 7.25
C ASP A 180 -10.16 10.62 8.13
N HIS A 181 -10.31 11.83 7.59
CA HIS A 181 -10.16 13.08 8.34
C HIS A 181 -11.13 13.14 9.53
N ARG A 182 -12.43 12.91 9.31
CA ARG A 182 -13.43 12.91 10.39
C ARG A 182 -13.14 11.84 11.45
N SER A 183 -12.71 10.66 11.04
CA SER A 183 -12.31 9.58 11.95
C SER A 183 -11.11 9.99 12.80
N ALA A 184 -10.10 10.60 12.18
CA ALA A 184 -8.91 11.11 12.87
C ALA A 184 -9.27 12.22 13.87
N GLU A 185 -10.13 13.18 13.50
CA GLU A 185 -10.63 14.22 14.40
C GLU A 185 -11.37 13.65 15.61
N SER A 186 -12.26 12.67 15.40
CA SER A 186 -12.98 12.00 16.47
C SER A 186 -12.03 11.27 17.43
N ARG A 187 -10.99 10.60 16.92
CA ARG A 187 -9.95 9.96 17.74
C ARG A 187 -9.12 10.98 18.51
N LEU A 188 -8.73 12.07 17.86
CA LEU A 188 -7.93 13.13 18.48
C LEU A 188 -8.68 13.79 19.63
N SER A 189 -9.97 14.11 19.46
CA SER A 189 -10.79 14.71 20.52
C SER A 189 -10.92 13.80 21.75
N LYS A 190 -11.16 12.49 21.53
CA LYS A 190 -11.16 11.48 22.60
C LYS A 190 -9.81 11.41 23.32
N LEU A 191 -8.71 11.36 22.58
CA LEU A 191 -7.37 11.33 23.17
C LEU A 191 -7.06 12.59 23.98
N ILE A 192 -7.48 13.77 23.52
CA ILE A 192 -7.32 15.02 24.25
C ILE A 192 -8.09 14.96 25.58
N ALA A 193 -9.34 14.48 25.57
CA ALA A 193 -10.15 14.33 26.77
C ALA A 193 -9.51 13.33 27.75
N THR A 194 -9.11 12.15 27.27
CA THR A 194 -8.42 11.14 28.10
C THR A 194 -7.11 11.66 28.66
N ARG A 195 -6.29 12.35 27.86
CA ARG A 195 -5.04 12.96 28.31
C ARG A 195 -5.30 13.98 29.42
N SER A 196 -6.34 14.81 29.28
CA SER A 196 -6.71 15.77 30.32
C SER A 196 -7.14 15.08 31.61
N GLN A 197 -7.90 13.98 31.52
CA GLN A 197 -8.32 13.23 32.70
C GLN A 197 -7.14 12.56 33.40
N LEU A 198 -6.30 11.85 32.65
CA LEU A 198 -5.09 11.21 33.18
C LEU A 198 -4.16 12.23 33.84
N LYS A 199 -4.04 13.43 33.28
CA LYS A 199 -3.24 14.51 33.89
C LYS A 199 -3.79 14.90 35.27
N LYS A 200 -5.12 15.00 35.42
CA LYS A 200 -5.75 15.27 36.73
C LYS A 200 -5.52 14.12 37.72
N ASP A 201 -5.65 12.88 37.25
CA ASP A 201 -5.43 11.69 38.09
C ASP A 201 -3.97 11.59 38.58
N VAL A 202 -3.00 11.93 37.74
CA VAL A 202 -1.58 11.99 38.12
C VAL A 202 -1.35 13.01 39.25
N GLU A 203 -1.92 14.21 39.14
CA GLU A 203 -1.77 15.22 40.18
C GLU A 203 -2.48 14.83 41.48
N ARG A 204 -3.65 14.20 41.41
CA ARG A 204 -4.33 13.64 42.60
C ARG A 204 -3.47 12.58 43.29
N LEU A 205 -2.97 11.60 42.54
CA LEU A 205 -2.14 10.51 43.09
C LEU A 205 -0.85 11.02 43.72
N LYS A 206 -0.23 12.06 43.15
CA LYS A 206 0.93 12.72 43.77
C LYS A 206 0.59 13.34 45.13
N ALA A 207 -0.56 14.00 45.24
CA ALA A 207 -1.01 14.60 46.49
C ALA A 207 -1.33 13.53 47.56
N GLU A 208 -2.00 12.44 47.18
CA GLU A 208 -2.26 11.30 48.05
C GLU A 208 -0.95 10.66 48.55
N LEU A 209 0.02 10.46 47.65
CA LEU A 209 1.33 9.94 47.99
C LEU A 209 2.07 10.85 48.98
N ALA A 210 2.05 12.17 48.76
CA ALA A 210 2.66 13.13 49.68
C ALA A 210 2.02 13.08 51.07
N SER A 211 0.68 12.99 51.15
CA SER A 211 -0.02 12.85 52.43
C SER A 211 0.32 11.54 53.13
N ALA A 212 0.35 10.41 52.40
CA ALA A 212 0.69 9.11 52.94
C ALA A 212 2.14 9.08 53.47
N MET A 213 3.08 9.69 52.76
CA MET A 213 4.46 9.84 53.22
C MET A 213 4.55 10.68 54.50
N SER A 214 3.76 11.75 54.63
CA SER A 214 3.71 12.54 55.88
C SER A 214 3.16 11.73 57.05
N SER A 215 2.10 10.95 56.84
CA SER A 215 1.53 10.08 57.87
C SER A 215 2.52 8.98 58.29
N LEU A 216 3.18 8.34 57.33
CA LEU A 216 4.21 7.32 57.59
C LEU A 216 5.34 7.90 58.47
N ALA A 217 5.87 9.07 58.10
CA ALA A 217 6.91 9.74 58.88
C ALA A 217 6.45 10.09 60.32
N SER A 218 5.16 10.36 60.54
CA SER A 218 4.62 10.59 61.88
C SER A 218 4.55 9.29 62.70
N SER A 219 4.11 8.20 62.09
CA SER A 219 4.04 6.89 62.74
C SER A 219 5.43 6.33 63.05
N GLU A 220 6.42 6.50 62.17
CA GLU A 220 7.82 6.11 62.42
C GLU A 220 8.39 6.86 63.64
N LYS A 221 8.11 8.16 63.76
CA LYS A 221 8.52 8.95 64.94
C LYS A 221 7.85 8.46 66.22
N GLU A 222 6.55 8.16 66.16
CA GLU A 222 5.81 7.63 67.30
C GLU A 222 6.31 6.25 67.72
N GLU A 223 6.61 5.37 66.77
CA GLU A 223 7.20 4.05 67.01
C GLU A 223 8.54 4.16 67.73
N ILE A 224 9.43 5.03 67.27
CA ILE A 224 10.72 5.29 67.92
C ILE A 224 10.50 5.76 69.37
N TYR A 225 9.64 6.76 69.58
CA TYR A 225 9.33 7.28 70.92
C TYR A 225 8.75 6.20 71.86
N LEU A 226 7.83 5.37 71.37
CA LEU A 226 7.22 4.31 72.16
C LEU A 226 8.24 3.22 72.51
N ASN A 227 9.13 2.85 71.58
CA ASN A 227 10.21 1.90 71.85
C ASN A 227 11.17 2.42 72.94
N GLU A 228 11.61 3.67 72.84
CA GLU A 228 12.44 4.31 73.87
C GLU A 228 11.72 4.34 75.23
N ARG A 229 10.43 4.69 75.25
CA ARG A 229 9.63 4.70 76.48
C ARG A 229 9.47 3.30 77.07
N MET A 230 9.23 2.27 76.26
CA MET A 230 9.11 0.89 76.71
C MET A 230 10.41 0.39 77.32
N THR A 231 11.55 0.63 76.65
CA THR A 231 12.87 0.22 77.17
C THR A 231 13.20 0.91 78.49
N PHE A 232 12.87 2.20 78.63
CA PHE A 232 13.02 2.93 79.89
C PHE A 232 12.14 2.35 81.01
N ARG A 233 10.85 2.11 80.74
CA ARG A 233 9.91 1.54 81.73
C ARG A 233 10.30 0.13 82.16
N LYS A 234 10.79 -0.69 81.23
CA LYS A 234 11.32 -2.02 81.55
C LYS A 234 12.47 -1.95 82.56
N LYS A 235 13.46 -1.07 82.32
CA LYS A 235 14.55 -0.84 83.28
C LYS A 235 14.06 -0.33 84.64
N GLN A 236 13.04 0.55 84.65
CA GLN A 236 12.43 1.01 85.89
C GLN A 236 11.77 -0.13 86.68
N MET A 237 11.02 -0.99 86.00
CA MET A 237 10.39 -2.16 86.61
C MET A 237 11.44 -3.10 87.21
N GLU A 238 12.46 -3.50 86.44
CA GLU A 238 13.56 -4.35 86.91
C GLU A 238 14.26 -3.75 88.15
N GLY A 239 14.47 -2.43 88.16
CA GLY A 239 15.07 -1.72 89.28
C GLY A 239 14.18 -1.65 90.52
N LEU A 240 12.85 -1.58 90.37
CA LEU A 240 11.89 -1.59 91.47
C LEU A 240 11.71 -3.00 92.04
N GLU A 241 11.56 -4.02 91.18
CA GLU A 241 11.48 -5.43 91.57
C GLU A 241 12.69 -5.85 92.40
N LYS A 242 13.90 -5.45 91.98
CA LYS A 242 15.12 -5.70 92.75
C LYS A 242 15.03 -5.10 94.15
N ARG A 243 14.63 -3.83 94.28
CA ARG A 243 14.51 -3.13 95.58
C ARG A 243 13.43 -3.76 96.46
N LEU A 244 12.31 -4.18 95.87
CA LEU A 244 11.25 -4.88 96.58
C LEU A 244 11.78 -6.18 97.19
N SER A 245 12.49 -6.99 96.40
CA SER A 245 13.08 -8.25 96.89
C SER A 245 14.17 -8.05 97.95
N GLU A 246 14.91 -6.94 97.90
CA GLU A 246 15.90 -6.57 98.94
C GLU A 246 15.23 -6.13 100.24
N ALA A 247 14.09 -5.43 100.17
CA ALA A 247 13.32 -5.02 101.33
C ALA A 247 12.64 -6.22 102.01
N GLU A 248 12.11 -7.17 101.24
CA GLU A 248 11.49 -8.40 101.75
C GLU A 248 12.49 -9.31 102.48
N LYS A 249 13.77 -9.32 102.09
CA LYS A 249 14.82 -10.11 102.77
C LYS A 249 15.32 -9.50 104.10
N LYS A 250 14.95 -8.26 104.40
CA LYS A 250 15.36 -7.56 105.64
C LYS A 250 14.30 -7.62 106.74
N ASN A 251 13.08 -8.08 106.42
CA ASN A 251 12.05 -8.48 107.38
C ASN A 251 12.14 -9.98 107.66
#